data_AF-A0A6A4QNX7-F1
#
_entry.id   AF-A0A6A4QNX7-F1
#
_cell.length_a   1.000
_cell.length_b   1.000
_cell.length_c   1.000
_cell.angle_alpha   90.00
_cell.angle_beta   90.00
_cell.angle_gamma   90.00
#
_symmetry.space_group_name_H-M   'P 1'
#
loop_
_entity.id
_entity.type
_entity.pdbx_description
1 polymer ?
#
loop_
_entity_poly.entity_id
_entity_poly.type
_entity_poly.pdbx_seq_one_letter_code
_entity_poly.pdbx_strand_id
1 'polypeptide(L)' 'MNDCKPVSTPLAAHFKLSSDLCLHTEEEVECMSYVPYTSVVGNLMNTMVCTRLDLAYAASMVSRYMHNPGKDH' A
#
# COMPACT_ATOMS: atom_id res chain seq x y z
N MET A 1 24.97 12.63 -7.44
CA MET A 1 23.65 11.97 -7.58
C MET A 1 23.21 11.82 -9.04
N ASN A 2 24.05 12.16 -10.04
CA ASN A 2 23.68 12.18 -11.45
C ASN A 2 23.82 10.82 -12.17
N ASP A 3 24.42 9.81 -11.52
CA ASP A 3 24.72 8.50 -12.12
C ASP A 3 23.94 7.34 -11.47
N CYS A 4 22.90 7.64 -10.67
CA CYS A 4 22.08 6.60 -10.05
C CYS A 4 21.09 6.04 -11.08
N LYS A 5 21.17 4.74 -11.37
CA LYS A 5 20.19 4.07 -12.23
C LYS A 5 18.82 4.06 -11.51
N PRO A 6 17.71 4.41 -12.19
CA PRO A 6 16.40 4.39 -11.57
C PRO A 6 16.05 2.96 -11.13
N VAL A 7 15.64 2.81 -9.88
CA VAL A 7 15.11 1.54 -9.38
C VAL A 7 13.71 1.37 -9.98
N SER A 8 13.51 0.28 -10.70
CA SER A 8 12.17 -0.07 -11.19
C SER A 8 11.29 -0.40 -9.99
N THR A 9 10.25 0.40 -9.78
CA THR A 9 9.25 0.11 -8.76
C THR A 9 8.26 -0.91 -9.32
N PRO A 10 7.91 -1.96 -8.56
CA PRO A 10 6.97 -2.98 -9.00
C PRO A 10 5.52 -2.46 -9.10
N LEU A 11 5.24 -1.27 -8.55
CA LEU A 11 3.95 -0.59 -8.72
C LEU A 11 3.92 0.13 -10.08
N ALA A 12 2.98 -0.27 -10.94
CA ALA A 12 2.82 0.34 -12.26
C ALA A 12 2.40 1.81 -12.14
N ALA A 13 2.95 2.69 -12.98
CA ALA A 13 2.74 4.14 -12.90
C ALA A 13 1.28 4.59 -13.05
N HIS A 14 0.41 3.75 -13.63
CA HIS A 14 -1.02 4.03 -13.77
C HIS A 14 -1.84 3.64 -12.52
N PHE A 15 -1.26 2.87 -11.60
CA PHE A 15 -1.90 2.57 -10.31
C PHE A 15 -1.76 3.78 -9.40
N LYS A 16 -2.87 4.45 -9.14
CA LYS A 16 -2.93 5.61 -8.26
C LYS A 16 -3.96 5.36 -7.17
N LEU A 17 -3.49 5.20 -5.94
CA LEU A 17 -4.35 5.18 -4.78
C LEU A 17 -4.84 6.61 -4.50
N SER A 18 -6.15 6.74 -4.27
CA SER A 18 -6.81 8.00 -3.88
C SER A 18 -7.55 7.81 -2.56
N SER A 19 -7.78 8.92 -1.85
CA SER A 19 -8.71 8.96 -0.72
C SER A 19 -10.15 8.64 -1.12
N ASP A 20 -10.48 8.79 -2.40
CA ASP A 20 -11.82 8.44 -2.91
C ASP A 20 -12.10 6.93 -2.83
N LEU A 21 -11.04 6.11 -2.80
CA LEU A 21 -11.12 4.66 -2.63
C LEU A 21 -11.25 4.24 -1.16
N CYS A 22 -11.16 5.16 -0.20
CA CYS A 22 -11.43 4.85 1.21
C CYS A 22 -12.89 4.39 1.41
N LEU A 23 -13.16 3.74 2.53
CA LEU A 23 -14.52 3.29 2.86
C LEU A 23 -15.42 4.49 3.15
N HIS A 24 -16.62 4.47 2.59
CA HIS A 24 -17.63 5.52 2.78
C HIS A 24 -18.91 5.00 3.43
N THR A 25 -19.15 3.69 3.38
CA THR A 25 -20.37 3.06 3.90
C THR A 25 -20.09 2.13 5.08
N GLU A 26 -21.07 1.94 5.97
CA GLU A 26 -20.94 1.00 7.10
C GLU A 26 -20.74 -0.45 6.62
N GLU A 27 -21.35 -0.85 5.49
CA GLU A 27 -21.15 -2.18 4.90
C GLU A 27 -19.69 -2.39 4.45
N GLU A 28 -19.05 -1.37 3.88
CA GLU A 28 -17.64 -1.41 3.51
C GLU A 28 -16.73 -1.49 4.74
N VAL A 29 -17.05 -0.75 5.81
CA VAL A 29 -16.33 -0.81 7.10
C VAL A 29 -16.45 -2.19 7.72
N GLU A 30 -17.65 -2.78 7.74
CA GLU A 30 -17.86 -4.13 8.23
C GLU A 30 -17.09 -5.15 7.38
N CYS A 31 -17.16 -5.05 6.05
CA CYS A 31 -16.42 -5.92 5.14
C CYS A 31 -14.92 -5.86 5.37
N MET A 32 -14.35 -4.66 5.52
CA MET A 32 -12.91 -4.48 5.75
C MET A 32 -12.47 -4.86 7.15
N SER A 33 -13.37 -4.93 8.13
CA SER A 33 -13.05 -5.41 9.48
C SER A 33 -12.56 -6.87 9.50
N TYR A 34 -13.00 -7.68 8.52
CA TYR A 34 -12.55 -9.05 8.33
C TYR A 34 -11.23 -9.16 7.55
N VAL A 35 -10.80 -8.08 6.90
CA VAL A 35 -9.55 -8.05 6.13
C VAL A 35 -8.42 -7.58 7.06
N PRO A 36 -7.38 -8.39 7.28
CA PRO A 36 -6.28 -8.02 8.17
C PRO A 36 -5.31 -7.05 7.45
N TYR A 37 -5.76 -5.84 7.14
CA TYR A 37 -5.00 -4.83 6.38
C TYR A 37 -3.64 -4.51 7.04
N THR A 38 -3.62 -4.41 8.37
CA THR A 38 -2.40 -4.22 9.16
C THR A 38 -1.39 -5.34 8.96
N SER A 39 -1.85 -6.59 8.83
CA SER A 39 -0.99 -7.74 8.54
C SER A 39 -0.41 -7.68 7.13
N VAL A 40 -1.21 -7.28 6.14
CA VAL A 40 -0.76 -7.11 4.75
C VAL A 40 0.32 -6.05 4.66
N VAL A 41 0.10 -4.88 5.28
CA VAL A 41 1.10 -3.79 5.34
C VAL A 41 2.36 -4.24 6.10
N GLY A 42 2.20 -4.94 7.23
CA GLY A 42 3.32 -5.47 8.00
C GLY A 42 4.18 -6.47 7.22
N ASN A 43 3.55 -7.38 6.48
CA ASN A 43 4.25 -8.32 5.61
C ASN A 43 4.97 -7.63 4.46
N LEU A 44 4.36 -6.59 3.87
CA LEU A 44 4.98 -5.78 2.83
C LEU A 44 6.22 -5.04 3.36
N MET A 45 6.12 -4.43 4.54
CA MET A 45 7.25 -3.77 5.20
C MET A 45 8.36 -4.76 5.57
N ASN A 46 8.01 -5.95 6.04
CA ASN A 46 8.99 -7.00 6.33
C ASN A 46 9.74 -7.44 5.05
N THR A 47 9.00 -7.67 3.96
CA THR A 47 9.59 -8.05 2.66
C THR A 47 10.51 -6.95 2.12
N MET A 48 10.12 -5.68 2.29
CA MET A 48 10.92 -4.52 1.94
C MET A 48 12.28 -4.51 2.67
N VAL A 49 12.25 -4.69 4.00
CA VAL A 49 13.48 -4.66 4.83
C VAL A 49 14.37 -5.87 4.55
N CYS A 50 13.79 -7.06 4.38
CA CYS A 50 14.55 -8.29 4.32
C CYS A 50 15.05 -8.67 2.93
N THR A 51 14.34 -8.31 1.85
CA THR A 51 14.59 -8.90 0.52
C THR A 51 14.50 -7.94 -0.66
N ARG A 52 13.65 -6.91 -0.58
CA ARG A 52 13.25 -6.11 -1.75
C ARG A 52 13.00 -4.64 -1.42
N LEU A 53 14.08 -3.85 -1.38
CA LEU A 53 14.01 -2.42 -1.12
C LEU A 53 13.19 -1.63 -2.18
N ASP A 54 12.99 -2.20 -3.37
CA ASP A 54 12.14 -1.68 -4.46
C ASP A 54 10.64 -1.62 -4.08
N LEU A 55 10.22 -2.34 -3.03
CA LEU A 55 8.87 -2.30 -2.49
C LEU A 55 8.62 -1.12 -1.53
N ALA A 56 9.65 -0.37 -1.15
CA ALA A 56 9.52 0.74 -0.20
C ALA A 56 8.53 1.81 -0.65
N TYR A 57 8.50 2.07 -1.96
CA TYR A 57 7.54 2.99 -2.56
C TYR A 57 6.10 2.49 -2.39
N ALA A 58 5.84 1.21 -2.68
CA ALA A 58 4.51 0.62 -2.52
C ALA A 58 4.06 0.62 -1.06
N ALA A 59 4.95 0.24 -0.13
CA ALA A 59 4.67 0.28 1.31
C ALA A 59 4.29 1.69 1.78
N SER A 60 5.02 2.71 1.30
CA SER A 60 4.75 4.12 1.63
C SER A 60 3.42 4.62 1.05
N MET A 61 2.96 4.06 -0.07
CA MET A 61 1.68 4.42 -0.67
C MET A 61 0.50 3.86 0.12
N VAL A 62 0.57 2.58 0.47
CA VAL A 62 -0.48 1.83 1.18
C VAL A 62 -0.57 2.26 2.65
N SER A 63 0.55 2.62 3.29
CA SER A 63 0.56 3.04 4.70
C SER A 63 -0.21 4.35 4.96
N ARG A 64 -0.42 5.19 3.95
CA ARG A 64 -1.18 6.44 4.09
C ARG A 64 -2.66 6.22 4.39
N TYR A 65 -3.19 5.05 4.06
CA TYR A 65 -4.60 4.72 4.21
C TYR A 65 -4.88 3.79 5.40
N MET A 66 -3.92 3.59 6.30
CA MET A 66 -4.09 2.71 7.48
C MET A 66 -5.25 3.12 8.39
N HIS A 67 -5.66 4.39 8.38
CA HIS A 67 -6.78 4.87 9.19
C HIS A 67 -8.15 4.46 8.64
N ASN A 68 -8.28 4.38 7.30
CA ASN A 68 -9.53 4.00 6.64
C ASN A 68 -9.20 3.30 5.31
N PRO A 69 -8.78 2.03 5.35
CA PRO A 69 -8.32 1.32 4.16
C PRO A 69 -9.49 0.96 3.26
N GLY A 70 -9.39 1.30 1.99
CA GLY A 70 -10.32 0.90 0.93
C GLY A 70 -10.14 -0.56 0.51
N LYS A 71 -11.18 -1.18 -0.05
CA LYS A 71 -11.07 -2.52 -0.65
C LYS A 71 -10.16 -2.53 -1.89
N ASP A 72 -10.12 -1.41 -2.60
CA ASP A 72 -9.30 -1.23 -3.82
C ASP A 72 -7.87 -0.75 -3.52
N HIS A 73 -7.53 -0.53 -2.24
CA HIS A 73 -6.16 -0.22 -1.79
C HIS A 73 -5.32 -1.48 -1.68
#